data_AF-A0A9D6AUW3-F1
#
_entry.id   AF-A0A9D6AUW3-F1
#
_cell.length_a   1.000
_cell.length_b   1.000
_cell.length_c   1.000
_cell.angle_alpha   90.00
_cell.angle_beta   90.00
_cell.angle_gamma   90.00
#
_symmetry.space_group_name_H-M   'P 1'
#
loop_
_entity.id
_entity.type
_entity.pdbx_description
1 polymer ?
#
loop_
_entity_poly.entity_id
_entity_poly.type
_entity_poly.pdbx_seq_one_letter_code
_entity_poly.pdbx_strand_id
1 'polypeptide(L)'
;MSDKAQLKREFTDDERRRLVDYFSLLIEMDQQQKARYAKLKDSPTGYPMDGEGRQCGLCFKSVYDTPGWFDKWGFKCMNCQDAVNKRKIPGSLCGDYRHEKSIPDTILASRLNISARTIRKKIKDGEITGRRIPSGPYMILRKDNPKL
;
A
#
# COMPACT_ATOMS: atom_id res chain seq x y z
N MET A 1 -9.56 38.95 -9.93
CA MET A 1 -10.15 39.20 -8.60
C MET A 1 -9.10 38.81 -7.58
N SER A 2 -8.78 39.69 -6.63
CA SER A 2 -7.71 39.46 -5.63
C SER A 2 -8.13 38.38 -4.62
N ASP A 3 -7.28 37.39 -4.37
CA ASP A 3 -7.48 36.23 -3.47
C ASP A 3 -8.03 36.59 -2.08
N LYS A 4 -7.83 37.83 -1.63
CA LYS A 4 -8.33 38.32 -0.33
C LYS A 4 -9.84 38.61 -0.31
N ALA A 5 -10.49 38.84 -1.45
CA ALA A 5 -11.92 39.11 -1.52
C ALA A 5 -12.78 37.84 -1.38
N GLN A 6 -12.23 36.69 -1.77
CA GLN A 6 -12.93 35.39 -1.75
C GLN A 6 -13.11 34.84 -0.33
N LEU A 7 -12.26 35.27 0.62
CA LEU A 7 -12.25 34.86 2.03
C LEU A 7 -13.27 35.58 2.93
N LYS A 8 -13.99 36.59 2.43
CA LYS A 8 -14.95 37.39 3.22
C LYS A 8 -16.42 37.06 2.99
N ARG A 9 -16.73 36.15 2.06
CA ARG A 9 -18.13 35.74 1.87
C ARG A 9 -18.51 34.67 2.86
N GLU A 10 -19.75 34.71 3.33
CA GLU A 10 -20.31 33.59 4.07
C GLU A 10 -20.45 32.36 3.16
N PHE A 11 -20.20 31.19 3.72
CA PHE A 11 -20.54 29.93 3.05
C PHE A 11 -22.05 29.80 2.96
N THR A 12 -22.53 29.35 1.80
CA THR A 12 -23.95 28.98 1.63
C THR A 12 -24.28 27.75 2.46
N ASP A 13 -25.56 27.51 2.73
CA ASP A 13 -25.99 26.32 3.46
C ASP A 13 -25.59 25.02 2.74
N ASP A 14 -25.57 25.03 1.40
CA ASP A 14 -25.07 23.91 0.59
C ASP A 14 -23.59 23.64 0.82
N GLU A 15 -22.76 24.68 0.90
CA GLU A 15 -21.33 24.55 1.17
C GLU A 15 -21.06 24.04 2.58
N ARG A 16 -21.83 24.54 3.56
CA ARG A 16 -21.78 24.05 4.95
C ARG A 16 -22.17 22.58 5.02
N ARG A 17 -23.24 22.17 4.33
CA ARG A 17 -23.68 20.77 4.26
C ARG A 17 -22.63 19.88 3.62
N ARG A 18 -22.03 20.26 2.49
CA ARG A 18 -20.94 19.51 1.85
C ARG A 18 -19.74 19.32 2.77
N LEU A 19 -19.42 20.33 3.59
CA LEU A 19 -18.35 20.23 4.57
C LEU A 19 -18.68 19.19 5.65
N VAL A 20 -19.91 19.24 6.20
CA VAL A 20 -20.39 18.25 7.18
C VAL A 20 -20.37 16.84 6.59
N ASP A 21 -20.85 16.66 5.37
CA ASP A 21 -20.85 15.37 4.67
C ASP A 21 -19.42 14.84 4.47
N TYR A 22 -18.49 15.72 4.07
CA TYR A 22 -17.08 15.36 3.91
C TYR A 22 -16.45 14.90 5.23
N PHE A 23 -16.66 15.62 6.32
CA PHE A 23 -16.15 15.21 7.64
C PHE A 23 -16.82 13.92 8.13
N SER A 24 -18.11 13.73 7.85
CA SER A 24 -18.83 12.51 8.20
C SER A 24 -18.21 11.29 7.50
N LEU A 25 -17.89 11.41 6.21
CA LEU A 25 -17.16 10.39 5.45
C LEU A 25 -15.77 10.11 6.05
N LEU A 26 -15.01 11.14 6.40
CA LEU A 26 -13.68 10.96 7.02
C LEU A 26 -13.76 10.24 8.37
N ILE A 27 -14.77 10.55 9.19
CA ILE A 27 -15.02 9.90 10.48
C ILE A 27 -15.38 8.42 10.25
N GLU A 28 -16.25 8.13 9.28
CA GLU A 28 -16.60 6.76 8.94
C GLU A 28 -15.37 5.95 8.52
N MET A 29 -14.52 6.51 7.66
CA MET A 29 -13.27 5.86 7.23
C MET A 29 -12.33 5.56 8.42
N ASP A 30 -12.18 6.50 9.36
CA ASP A 30 -11.36 6.32 10.57
C ASP A 30 -11.96 5.25 11.49
N GLN A 31 -13.27 5.27 11.72
CA GLN A 31 -13.96 4.26 12.53
C GLN A 31 -13.81 2.86 11.94
N GLN A 32 -13.99 2.70 10.63
CA GLN A 32 -13.76 1.43 9.94
C GLN A 32 -12.31 0.96 10.11
N GLN A 33 -11.34 1.87 9.97
CA GLN A 33 -9.93 1.52 10.14
C GLN A 33 -9.61 1.10 11.58
N LYS A 34 -10.11 1.83 12.58
CA LYS A 34 -9.97 1.47 14.00
C LYS A 34 -10.61 0.12 14.31
N ALA A 35 -11.79 -0.16 13.77
CA ALA A 35 -12.46 -1.45 13.92
C ALA A 35 -11.61 -2.60 13.36
N ARG A 36 -10.99 -2.41 12.18
CA ARG A 36 -10.08 -3.41 11.58
C ARG A 36 -8.89 -3.73 12.47
N TYR A 37 -8.27 -2.72 13.08
CA TYR A 37 -7.16 -2.93 14.02
C TYR A 37 -7.64 -3.50 15.36
N ALA A 38 -8.82 -3.11 15.85
CA ALA A 38 -9.40 -3.67 17.06
C ALA A 38 -9.62 -5.18 16.94
N LYS A 39 -10.08 -5.66 15.78
CA LYS A 39 -10.24 -7.09 15.47
C LYS A 39 -8.94 -7.90 15.56
N LEU A 40 -7.77 -7.27 15.48
CA LEU A 40 -6.48 -7.95 15.69
C LEU A 40 -6.27 -8.39 17.15
N LYS A 41 -7.03 -7.86 18.11
CA LYS A 41 -7.01 -8.35 19.50
C LYS A 41 -7.50 -9.81 19.56
N ASP A 42 -8.53 -10.13 18.78
CA ASP A 42 -9.09 -11.48 18.69
C ASP A 42 -8.34 -12.36 17.67
N SER A 43 -7.63 -11.74 16.73
CA SER A 43 -6.83 -12.43 15.70
C SER A 43 -5.43 -11.81 15.56
N PRO A 44 -4.50 -12.07 16.49
CA PRO A 44 -3.20 -11.39 16.56
C PRO A 44 -2.30 -11.59 15.33
N THR A 45 -2.45 -12.71 14.62
CA THR A 45 -1.72 -13.03 13.39
C THR A 45 -2.31 -12.39 12.14
N GLY A 46 -3.49 -11.75 12.25
CA GLY A 46 -4.27 -11.24 11.15
C GLY A 46 -5.43 -12.15 10.75
N TYR A 47 -6.21 -11.70 9.77
CA TYR A 47 -7.42 -12.36 9.30
C TYR A 47 -7.66 -12.11 7.80
N PRO A 48 -8.39 -13.00 7.09
CA PRO A 48 -8.78 -12.78 5.72
C PRO A 48 -9.76 -11.59 5.61
N MET A 49 -9.60 -10.78 4.58
CA MET A 49 -10.43 -9.60 4.32
C MET A 49 -10.66 -9.46 2.83
N ASP A 50 -11.87 -9.09 2.43
CA ASP A 50 -12.18 -8.91 1.01
C ASP A 50 -11.38 -7.78 0.36
N GLY A 51 -11.09 -7.96 -0.93
CA GLY A 51 -10.34 -7.01 -1.73
C GLY A 51 -11.04 -5.66 -1.83
N GLU A 52 -12.27 -5.63 -2.35
CA GLU A 52 -13.10 -4.41 -2.54
C GLU A 52 -12.34 -3.23 -3.19
N GLY A 53 -11.42 -3.53 -4.11
CA GLY A 53 -10.58 -2.53 -4.78
C GLY A 53 -9.40 -2.00 -3.95
N ARG A 54 -9.18 -2.51 -2.73
CA ARG A 54 -8.08 -2.09 -1.85
C ARG A 54 -6.73 -2.36 -2.51
N GLN A 55 -5.78 -1.46 -2.26
CA GLN A 55 -4.40 -1.64 -2.68
C GLN A 55 -3.61 -2.41 -1.63
N CYS A 56 -2.83 -3.40 -2.09
CA CYS A 56 -1.87 -4.10 -1.25
C CYS A 56 -0.79 -3.13 -0.74
N GLY A 57 -0.59 -3.04 0.57
CA GLY A 57 0.42 -2.14 1.17
C GLY A 57 1.88 -2.46 0.82
N LEU A 58 2.15 -3.63 0.25
CA LEU A 58 3.49 -4.02 -0.19
C LEU A 58 3.74 -3.80 -1.69
N CYS A 59 2.86 -4.32 -2.54
CA CYS A 59 3.06 -4.35 -3.99
C CYS A 59 2.18 -3.37 -4.76
N PHE A 60 1.29 -2.65 -4.08
CA PHE A 60 0.39 -1.64 -4.65
C PHE A 60 -0.57 -2.16 -5.74
N LYS A 61 -0.68 -3.48 -5.91
CA LYS A 61 -1.70 -4.09 -6.77
C LYS A 61 -3.07 -3.93 -6.11
N SER A 62 -4.05 -3.45 -6.89
CA SER A 62 -5.46 -3.46 -6.50
C SER A 62 -5.99 -4.89 -6.41
N VAL A 63 -6.75 -5.17 -5.36
CA VAL A 63 -7.37 -6.47 -5.07
C VAL A 63 -8.88 -6.27 -5.17
N TYR A 64 -9.53 -6.89 -6.16
CA TYR A 64 -10.99 -6.77 -6.38
C TYR A 64 -11.69 -8.04 -5.92
N ASP A 65 -11.67 -9.09 -6.75
CA ASP A 65 -12.51 -10.29 -6.59
C ASP A 65 -11.85 -11.41 -5.78
N THR A 66 -10.73 -11.12 -5.11
CA THR A 66 -9.99 -12.12 -4.33
C THR A 66 -9.84 -11.65 -2.90
N PRO A 67 -9.86 -12.56 -1.91
CA PRO A 67 -9.54 -12.18 -0.55
C PRO A 67 -8.09 -11.69 -0.49
N GLY A 68 -7.85 -10.74 0.39
CA GLY A 68 -6.54 -10.35 0.90
C GLY A 68 -6.37 -10.80 2.35
N TRP A 69 -5.32 -10.27 2.98
CA TRP A 69 -4.99 -10.51 4.37
C TRP A 69 -4.76 -9.18 5.08
N PHE A 70 -5.34 -9.02 6.27
CA PHE A 70 -5.11 -7.87 7.12
C PHE A 70 -4.39 -8.30 8.39
N ASP A 71 -3.26 -7.69 8.70
CA ASP A 71 -2.54 -7.90 9.97
C ASP A 71 -2.02 -6.56 10.54
N LYS A 72 -1.15 -6.63 11.54
CA LYS A 72 -0.56 -5.44 12.18
C LYS A 72 0.20 -4.50 11.23
N TRP A 73 0.54 -4.97 10.02
CA TRP A 73 1.21 -4.18 8.98
C TRP A 73 0.23 -3.66 7.92
N GLY A 74 -1.07 -3.88 8.12
CA GLY A 74 -2.14 -3.44 7.23
C GLY A 74 -2.58 -4.50 6.21
N PHE A 75 -3.34 -4.05 5.22
CA PHE A 75 -3.90 -4.90 4.17
C PHE A 75 -2.84 -5.30 3.13
N LYS A 76 -2.84 -6.56 2.72
CA LYS A 76 -2.01 -7.07 1.63
C LYS A 76 -2.72 -8.14 0.82
N CYS A 77 -2.34 -8.28 -0.46
CA CYS A 77 -2.87 -9.34 -1.30
C CYS A 77 -2.31 -10.71 -0.89
N MET A 78 -3.02 -11.79 -1.22
CA MET A 78 -2.62 -13.14 -0.84
C MET A 78 -1.26 -13.57 -1.40
N ASN A 79 -0.85 -13.06 -2.56
CA ASN A 79 0.50 -13.30 -3.09
C ASN A 79 1.60 -12.74 -2.17
N CYS A 80 1.38 -11.54 -1.61
CA CYS A 80 2.31 -10.93 -0.67
C CYS A 80 2.26 -11.62 0.69
N GLN A 81 1.07 -12.01 1.15
CA GLN A 81 0.93 -12.82 2.36
C GLN A 81 1.67 -14.16 2.22
N ASP A 82 1.53 -14.85 1.09
CA ASP A 82 2.23 -16.11 0.82
C ASP A 82 3.76 -15.93 0.82
N ALA A 83 4.26 -14.80 0.30
CA ALA A 83 5.68 -14.48 0.37
C ALA A 83 6.19 -14.27 1.81
N VAL A 84 5.36 -13.70 2.69
CA VAL A 84 5.65 -13.56 4.12
C VAL A 84 5.61 -14.92 4.81
N ASN A 85 4.57 -15.73 4.57
CA ASN A 85 4.40 -17.07 5.14
C ASN A 85 5.59 -17.98 4.78
N LYS A 86 6.04 -17.93 3.52
CA LYS A 86 7.21 -18.66 3.01
C LYS A 86 8.55 -18.03 3.39
N ARG A 87 8.55 -16.99 4.24
CA ARG A 87 9.75 -16.27 4.72
C ARG A 87 10.64 -15.72 3.61
N LYS A 88 10.10 -15.50 2.41
CA LYS A 88 10.83 -14.85 1.31
C LYS A 88 11.11 -13.40 1.65
N ILE A 89 10.17 -12.75 2.33
CA ILE A 89 10.27 -11.36 2.79
C ILE A 89 9.81 -11.24 4.25
N PRO A 90 10.34 -10.29 5.03
CA PRO A 90 9.80 -9.96 6.34
C PRO A 90 8.41 -9.33 6.24
N GLY A 91 7.49 -9.70 7.14
CA GLY A 91 6.15 -9.09 7.21
C GLY A 91 6.18 -7.59 7.48
N SER A 92 7.22 -7.09 8.14
CA SER A 92 7.41 -5.65 8.41
C SER A 92 7.53 -4.79 7.14
N LEU A 93 7.79 -5.39 5.98
CA LEU A 93 7.81 -4.65 4.71
C LEU A 93 6.40 -4.31 4.23
N CYS A 94 5.35 -5.00 4.69
CA CYS A 94 3.98 -4.71 4.27
C CYS A 94 3.45 -3.37 4.79
N GLY A 95 4.08 -2.80 5.82
CA GLY A 95 3.83 -1.45 6.31
C GLY A 95 4.82 -0.40 5.78
N ASP A 96 5.72 -0.76 4.85
CA ASP A 96 6.72 0.14 4.26
C ASP A 96 6.14 0.93 3.08
N TYR A 97 5.09 1.71 3.34
CA TYR A 97 4.37 2.46 2.30
C TYR A 97 5.22 3.54 1.62
N ARG A 98 6.32 3.98 2.25
CA ARG A 98 7.27 4.96 1.71
C ARG A 98 8.38 4.34 0.86
N HIS A 99 8.47 3.01 0.81
CA HIS A 99 9.55 2.28 0.16
C HIS A 99 10.94 2.63 0.72
N GLU A 100 11.03 2.81 2.04
CA GLU A 100 12.28 3.11 2.72
C GLU A 100 13.17 1.87 2.79
N LYS A 101 12.58 0.68 2.98
CA LYS A 101 13.31 -0.59 3.15
C LYS A 101 13.23 -1.46 1.90
N SER A 102 12.15 -1.37 1.14
CA SER A 102 11.93 -2.18 -0.06
C SER A 102 11.11 -1.46 -1.12
N ILE A 103 11.41 -1.75 -2.39
CA ILE A 103 10.69 -1.22 -3.53
C ILE A 103 10.33 -2.34 -4.51
N PRO A 104 9.07 -2.42 -5.00
CA PRO A 104 8.71 -3.31 -6.09
C PRO A 104 9.42 -2.90 -7.40
N ASP A 105 9.77 -3.87 -8.23
CA ASP A 105 10.37 -3.64 -9.56
C ASP A 105 9.53 -2.70 -10.44
N THR A 106 8.21 -2.78 -10.36
CA THR A 106 7.30 -1.88 -11.10
C THR A 106 7.38 -0.43 -10.64
N ILE A 107 7.48 -0.19 -9.33
CA ILE A 107 7.61 1.16 -8.77
C ILE A 107 8.99 1.73 -9.06
N LEU A 108 10.05 0.92 -8.92
CA LEU A 108 11.41 1.33 -9.27
C LEU A 108 11.50 1.67 -10.76
N ALA A 109 10.90 0.86 -11.64
CA ALA A 109 10.83 1.11 -13.07
C ALA A 109 10.17 2.46 -13.39
N SER A 110 9.02 2.72 -12.76
CA SER A 110 8.31 3.99 -12.91
C SER A 110 9.15 5.18 -12.44
N ARG A 111 9.82 5.08 -11.27
CA ARG A 111 10.67 6.16 -10.74
C ARG A 111 11.90 6.45 -11.62
N LEU A 112 12.46 5.42 -12.25
CA LEU A 112 13.62 5.54 -13.13
C LEU A 112 13.25 5.80 -14.59
N ASN A 113 11.95 5.88 -14.91
CA ASN A 113 11.44 6.01 -16.29
C ASN A 113 12.00 4.94 -17.25
N ILE A 114 12.10 3.69 -16.79
CA ILE A 114 12.54 2.54 -17.60
C ILE A 114 11.50 1.42 -17.57
N SER A 115 11.60 0.47 -18.49
CA SER A 115 10.75 -0.72 -18.47
C SER A 115 11.07 -1.61 -17.25
N ALA A 116 10.03 -2.17 -16.62
CA ALA A 116 10.21 -3.22 -15.61
C ALA A 116 10.98 -4.43 -16.16
N ARG A 117 10.94 -4.67 -17.47
CA ARG A 117 11.76 -5.71 -18.14
C ARG A 117 13.25 -5.43 -18.00
N THR A 118 13.67 -4.17 -18.06
CA THR A 118 15.07 -3.76 -17.89
C THR A 118 15.55 -4.06 -16.48
N ILE A 119 14.74 -3.75 -15.46
CA ILE A 119 15.05 -4.09 -14.06
C ILE A 119 15.13 -5.61 -13.88
N ARG A 120 14.17 -6.36 -14.43
CA ARG A 120 14.16 -7.83 -14.37
C ARG A 120 15.37 -8.45 -15.07
N LYS A 121 15.86 -7.84 -16.15
CA LYS A 121 17.11 -8.25 -16.81
C LYS A 121 18.29 -8.07 -15.85
N LYS A 122 18.43 -6.90 -15.22
CA LYS A 122 19.47 -6.66 -14.20
C LYS A 122 19.42 -7.63 -13.02
N ILE A 123 18.21 -8.04 -12.60
CA ILE A 123 18.04 -9.08 -11.57
C ILE A 123 18.55 -10.44 -12.08
N LYS A 124 18.20 -10.80 -13.31
CA LYS A 124 18.66 -12.06 -13.94
C LYS A 124 20.18 -12.09 -14.13
N ASP A 125 20.76 -10.95 -14.48
CA ASP A 125 22.20 -10.80 -14.72
C ASP A 125 23.00 -10.68 -13.40
N GLY A 126 22.32 -10.69 -12.24
CA GLY A 126 22.94 -10.64 -10.91
C GLY A 126 23.40 -9.25 -10.46
N GLU A 127 23.12 -8.20 -11.24
CA GLU A 127 23.47 -6.81 -10.88
C GLU A 127 22.63 -6.27 -9.72
N ILE A 128 21.39 -6.76 -9.58
CA ILE A 128 20.46 -6.37 -8.53
C ILE A 128 19.91 -7.63 -7.86
N THR A 129 19.95 -7.70 -6.54
CA THR A 129 19.31 -8.77 -5.79
C THR A 129 17.82 -8.48 -5.63
N GLY A 130 16.98 -9.25 -6.34
CA GLY A 130 15.52 -9.17 -6.27
C GLY A 130 14.88 -10.42 -5.67
N ARG A 131 13.99 -10.26 -4.69
CA ARG A 131 13.22 -11.36 -4.08
C ARG A 131 11.90 -11.56 -4.80
N ARG A 132 11.68 -12.75 -5.37
CA ARG A 132 10.47 -13.05 -6.16
C ARG A 132 9.23 -13.29 -5.27
N ILE A 133 8.20 -12.45 -5.40
CA ILE A 133 6.87 -12.75 -4.85
C ILE A 133 6.15 -13.74 -5.80
N PRO A 134 5.53 -14.82 -5.27
CA PRO A 134 4.72 -15.75 -6.06
C PRO A 134 3.64 -14.99 -6.85
N SER A 135 3.60 -15.18 -8.17
CA SER A 135 2.65 -14.49 -9.06
C SER A 135 2.56 -12.96 -8.86
N GLY A 136 3.65 -12.34 -8.39
CA GLY A 136 3.72 -10.92 -8.01
C GLY A 136 4.88 -10.18 -8.67
N PRO A 137 5.33 -9.03 -8.11
CA PRO A 137 6.55 -8.35 -8.56
C PRO A 137 7.82 -9.00 -7.99
N TYR A 138 8.98 -8.47 -8.40
CA TYR A 138 10.22 -8.64 -7.63
C TYR A 138 10.28 -7.54 -6.56
N MET A 139 10.61 -7.92 -5.33
CA MET A 139 10.90 -6.97 -4.26
C MET A 139 12.40 -6.75 -4.17
N ILE A 140 12.82 -5.50 -4.34
CA ILE A 140 14.22 -5.10 -4.21
C ILE A 140 14.37 -4.50 -2.82
N LEU A 141 15.11 -5.18 -1.95
CA LEU A 141 15.33 -4.74 -0.57
C LEU A 141 16.66 -4.00 -0.50
N ARG A 142 16.68 -2.85 0.19
CA ARG A 142 17.91 -2.07 0.37
C ARG A 142 19.01 -2.87 1.06
N LYS A 143 18.65 -3.67 2.07
CA LYS A 143 19.62 -4.51 2.80
C LYS A 143 20.34 -5.53 1.92
N ASP A 144 19.70 -5.99 0.84
CA ASP A 144 20.27 -6.97 -0.08
C ASP A 144 21.06 -6.25 -1.21
N ASN A 145 20.94 -4.92 -1.30
CA ASN A 145 21.56 -4.08 -2.31
C ASN A 145 22.17 -2.81 -1.67
N PRO A 146 23.14 -2.94 -0.75
CA PRO A 146 23.66 -1.80 0.03
C PRO A 146 24.42 -0.76 -0.81
N LYS A 147 24.73 -1.07 -2.06
CA LYS A 147 25.42 -0.20 -3.03
C LYS A 147 24.47 0.57 -3.96
N LEU A 148 23.15 0.37 -3.82
CA LEU A 148 22.08 1.06 -4.57
C LEU A 148 21.36 2.08 -3.65
#